data_AF-A0A212KUR0-F1
#
_entry.id   AF-A0A212KUR0-F1
#
_cell.length_a   1.000
_cell.length_b   1.000
_cell.length_c   1.000
_cell.angle_alpha   90.00
_cell.angle_beta   90.00
_cell.angle_gamma   90.00
#
_symmetry.space_group_name_H-M   'P 1'
#
loop_
_entity.id
_entity.type
_entity.pdbx_description
1 polymer ?
#
loop_
_entity_poly.entity_id
_entity_poly.type
_entity_poly.pdbx_seq_one_letter_code
_entity_poly.pdbx_strand_id
1 'polypeptide(L)'
;MGILVRFPLENVRGVTAEWVKDTAVITFYFEGHLTEDDIDKCSVACTEIIAAFSEGFLEEEYIRLDPPAPLPSSEFWVYKRVE
;
A
#
# COMPACT_ATOMS: atom_id res chain seq x y z
N MET A 1 -2.71 2.80 -18.11
CA MET A 1 -1.96 1.55 -17.89
C MET A 1 -2.13 1.22 -16.41
N GLY A 2 -2.78 0.10 -16.07
CA GLY A 2 -2.97 -0.30 -14.67
C GLY A 2 -1.94 -1.36 -14.33
N ILE A 3 -1.24 -1.20 -13.20
CA ILE A 3 -0.31 -2.20 -12.69
C ILE A 3 -1.10 -3.04 -11.69
N LEU A 4 -1.21 -4.34 -11.96
CA LEU A 4 -1.81 -5.28 -11.02
C LEU A 4 -0.69 -5.79 -10.08
N VAL A 5 -0.73 -5.34 -8.84
CA VAL A 5 0.23 -5.74 -7.81
C VAL A 5 -0.42 -6.78 -6.91
N ARG A 6 0.24 -7.92 -6.72
CA ARG A 6 -0.22 -8.95 -5.78
C ARG A 6 0.39 -8.67 -4.42
N PHE A 7 -0.44 -8.28 -3.45
CA PHE A 7 -0.01 -8.15 -2.06
C PHE A 7 -0.03 -9.53 -1.40
N PRO A 8 1.10 -10.02 -0.86
CA PRO A 8 1.20 -11.38 -0.32
C PRO A 8 0.68 -11.53 1.11
N LEU A 9 0.03 -10.50 1.65
CA LEU A 9 -0.30 -10.40 3.08
C LEU A 9 -1.82 -10.41 3.29
N GLU A 10 -2.31 -11.44 3.99
CA GLU A 10 -3.74 -11.60 4.29
C GLU A 10 -4.26 -10.56 5.30
N ASN A 11 -3.37 -9.99 6.10
CA ASN A 11 -3.67 -8.96 7.10
C ASN A 11 -3.73 -7.53 6.51
N VAL A 12 -3.50 -7.34 5.20
CA VAL A 12 -3.74 -6.05 4.54
C VAL A 12 -5.24 -5.84 4.42
N ARG A 13 -5.73 -4.75 5.03
CA ARG A 13 -7.11 -4.29 4.94
C ARG A 13 -7.31 -3.35 3.74
N GLY A 14 -6.31 -2.57 3.38
CA GLY A 14 -6.40 -1.65 2.25
C GLY A 14 -5.06 -1.05 1.86
N VAL A 15 -4.97 -0.56 0.63
CA VAL A 15 -3.82 0.17 0.10
C VAL A 15 -4.34 1.35 -0.71
N THR A 16 -3.84 2.54 -0.39
CA THR A 16 -4.08 3.76 -1.16
C THR A 16 -2.79 4.17 -1.85
N ALA A 17 -2.93 4.86 -2.97
CA ALA A 17 -1.82 5.51 -3.65
C ALA A 17 -2.21 6.93 -4.01
N GLU A 18 -1.35 7.87 -3.68
CA GLU A 18 -1.50 9.26 -4.09
C GLU A 18 -0.18 9.83 -4.60
N TRP A 19 -0.27 10.87 -5.42
CA TRP A 19 0.89 11.61 -5.89
C TRP A 19 1.01 12.92 -5.11
N VAL A 20 2.11 13.06 -4.39
CA VAL A 20 2.49 14.29 -3.70
C VAL A 20 3.68 14.90 -4.44
N LYS A 21 3.41 15.86 -5.32
CA LYS A 21 4.40 16.41 -6.27
C LYS A 21 4.98 15.32 -7.16
N ASP A 22 6.26 14.99 -6.98
CA ASP A 22 7.01 14.00 -7.75
C ASP A 22 7.19 12.68 -7.00
N THR A 23 6.52 12.53 -5.85
CA THR A 23 6.58 11.34 -4.99
C THR A 23 5.25 10.62 -5.04
N ALA A 24 5.26 9.34 -5.43
CA ALA A 24 4.15 8.43 -5.19
C ALA A 24 4.20 7.97 -3.74
N VAL A 25 3.13 8.20 -2.99
CA VAL A 25 2.98 7.75 -1.60
C VAL A 25 2.03 6.58 -1.58
N ILE A 26 2.53 5.41 -1.16
CA ILE A 26 1.76 4.18 -1.02
C ILE A 26 1.51 3.95 0.46
N THR A 27 0.26 4.07 0.88
CA THR A 27 -0.13 3.84 2.27
C THR A 27 -0.82 2.51 2.39
N PHE A 28 -0.28 1.65 3.22
CA PHE A 28 -0.85 0.35 3.53
C PHE A 28 -1.53 0.36 4.89
N TYR A 29 -2.75 -0.16 4.93
CA TYR A 29 -3.54 -0.34 6.14
C TYR A 29 -3.61 -1.82 6.49
N PHE A 30 -3.19 -2.18 7.71
CA PHE A 30 -3.10 -3.58 8.15
C PHE A 30 -3.85 -3.83 9.45
N GLU A 31 -4.28 -5.07 9.66
CA GLU A 31 -4.66 -5.55 10.99
C GLU A 31 -3.52 -6.32 11.66
N GLY A 32 -3.45 -6.21 12.98
CA GLY A 32 -2.46 -6.89 13.79
C GLY A 32 -1.07 -6.27 13.69
N HIS A 33 -0.06 -7.12 13.89
CA HIS A 33 1.34 -6.72 13.85
C HIS A 33 1.97 -7.10 12.51
N LEU A 34 2.82 -6.22 11.99
CA LEU A 34 3.69 -6.52 10.87
C LEU A 34 5.06 -6.95 11.38
N THR A 35 5.58 -8.01 10.80
CA THR A 35 6.97 -8.41 10.95
C THR A 35 7.85 -7.68 9.95
N GLU A 36 9.17 -7.70 10.14
CA GLU A 36 10.12 -7.17 9.15
C GLU A 36 9.99 -7.88 7.80
N ASP A 37 9.73 -9.19 7.79
CA ASP A 37 9.50 -9.97 6.57
C ASP A 37 8.23 -9.52 5.81
N ASP A 38 7.20 -9.07 6.53
CA ASP A 38 5.99 -8.51 5.92
C ASP A 38 6.27 -7.16 5.25
N ILE A 39 7.09 -6.32 5.88
CA ILE A 39 7.52 -5.02 5.33
C ILE A 39 8.37 -5.25 4.07
N ASP A 40 9.33 -6.17 4.12
CA ASP A 40 10.18 -6.50 2.96
C ASP A 40 9.34 -6.96 1.76
N LYS A 41 8.32 -7.78 1.99
CA LYS A 41 7.37 -8.20 0.94
C LYS A 41 6.59 -7.04 0.33
N CYS A 42 6.11 -6.11 1.15
CA CYS A 42 5.45 -4.90 0.67
C CYS A 42 6.41 -4.00 -0.12
N SER A 43 7.65 -3.85 0.33
CA SER A 43 8.64 -3.02 -0.35
C SER A 43 9.07 -3.59 -1.71
N VAL A 44 9.11 -4.92 -1.86
CA VAL A 44 9.29 -5.57 -3.17
C VAL A 44 8.16 -5.18 -4.13
N ALA A 45 6.91 -5.27 -3.68
CA ALA A 45 5.74 -4.90 -4.48
C ALA A 45 5.78 -3.41 -4.88
N CYS A 46 6.20 -2.53 -3.95
CA CYS A 46 6.45 -1.11 -4.18
C CYS A 46 7.56 -0.84 -5.21
N THR A 47 8.65 -1.60 -5.15
CA THR A 47 9.75 -1.51 -6.12
C THR A 47 9.28 -1.84 -7.53
N GLU A 48 8.39 -2.84 -7.69
CA GLU A 48 7.79 -3.17 -8.99
C GLU A 48 6.89 -2.04 -9.52
N ILE A 49 6.20 -1.32 -8.62
CA ILE A 49 5.39 -0.15 -8.99
C ILE A 49 6.30 0.95 -9.53
N ILE A 50 7.31 1.39 -8.77
CA ILE A 50 8.15 2.53 -9.17
C ILE A 50 9.01 2.23 -10.40
N ALA A 51 9.41 0.96 -10.61
CA ALA A 51 10.15 0.54 -11.80
C ALA A 51 9.37 0.75 -13.11
N ALA A 52 8.04 0.87 -13.04
CA ALA A 52 7.20 1.19 -14.20
C ALA A 52 7.16 2.69 -14.54
N PHE A 53 7.72 3.56 -13.68
CA PHE A 53 7.79 5.00 -13.88
C PHE A 53 9.23 5.41 -14.17
N SER A 54 9.42 6.20 -15.23
CA SER A 54 10.76 6.64 -15.67
C SER A 54 11.38 7.68 -14.74
N GLU A 55 10.55 8.44 -14.05
CA GLU A 55 10.93 9.51 -13.12
C GLU A 55 9.91 9.53 -11.97
N GLY A 56 10.40 9.73 -10.74
CA GLY A 56 9.57 9.81 -9.54
C GLY A 56 10.26 9.19 -8.32
N PHE A 57 9.82 9.61 -7.15
CA PHE A 57 10.18 8.99 -5.87
C PHE A 57 9.02 8.12 -5.37
N LEU A 58 9.35 7.16 -4.52
CA LEU A 58 8.34 6.33 -3.85
C LEU A 58 8.55 6.43 -2.34
N GLU A 59 7.48 6.71 -1.62
CA GLU A 59 7.42 6.61 -0.17
C GLU A 59 6.38 5.56 0.23
N GLU A 60 6.73 4.78 1.23
CA GLU A 60 5.90 3.70 1.75
C GLU A 60 5.48 4.03 3.18
N GLU A 61 4.18 4.02 3.44
CA GLU A 61 3.63 4.23 4.77
C GLU A 61 2.92 2.98 5.27
N TYR A 62 3.18 2.65 6.54
CA TYR A 62 2.63 1.46 7.17
C TYR A 62 1.74 1.83 8.36
N ILE A 63 0.43 1.72 8.20
CA ILE A 63 -0.55 2.14 9.21
C ILE A 63 -1.29 0.90 9.76
N ARG A 64 -1.11 0.65 11.06
CA ARG A 64 -1.92 -0.33 11.77
C ARG A 64 -3.33 0.22 12.00
N LEU A 65 -4.33 -0.50 11.53
CA LEU A 65 -5.74 -0.19 11.64
C LEU A 65 -6.53 -1.46 11.96
N ASP A 66 -6.59 -1.83 13.24
CA ASP A 66 -7.33 -3.00 13.69
C ASP A 66 -8.86 -2.79 13.58
N PRO A 67 -9.64 -3.83 13.23
CA PRO A 67 -11.08 -3.80 13.41
C PRO A 67 -11.47 -3.45 14.87
N PRO A 68 -12.57 -2.70 15.10
CA PRO A 68 -13.59 -2.27 14.15
C PRO A 68 -13.31 -0.90 13.51
N ALA A 69 -12.08 -0.37 13.58
CA ALA A 69 -11.79 0.95 13.02
C ALA A 69 -12.03 0.94 11.49
N PRO A 70 -12.81 1.89 10.95
CA PRO A 70 -13.09 1.95 9.52
C PRO A 70 -11.87 2.42 8.75
N LEU A 71 -11.68 1.88 7.55
CA LEU A 71 -10.72 2.42 6.58
C LEU A 71 -11.08 3.88 6.26
N PRO A 72 -10.08 4.78 6.15
CA PRO A 72 -10.32 6.19 5.88
C PRO A 72 -11.01 6.37 4.53
N SER A 73 -11.77 7.44 4.34
CA SER A 73 -12.34 7.75 3.01
C SER A 73 -11.22 8.23 2.09
N SER A 74 -10.84 7.41 1.11
CA SER A 74 -9.93 7.80 0.02
C SER A 74 -10.64 7.67 -1.33
N GLU A 75 -10.39 8.62 -2.23
CA GLU A 75 -10.89 8.60 -3.61
C GLU A 75 -10.17 7.56 -4.48
N PHE A 76 -8.94 7.17 -4.11
CA PHE A 76 -8.08 6.30 -4.90
C PHE A 76 -7.57 5.10 -4.08
N TRP A 77 -8.32 4.00 -4.18
CA TRP A 77 -7.94 2.70 -3.63
C TRP A 77 -7.21 1.87 -4.67
N VAL A 78 -6.00 1.44 -4.34
CA VAL A 78 -5.29 0.39 -5.09
C VAL A 78 -5.83 -0.97 -4.69
N TYR A 79 -6.12 -1.15 -3.41
CA TYR A 79 -6.73 -2.35 -2.86
C TYR A 79 -7.62 -1.99 -1.66
N LYS A 80 -8.78 -2.64 -1.55
CA LYS A 80 -9.65 -2.53 -0.37
C LYS A 80 -10.25 -3.91 -0.11
N ARG A 81 -9.93 -4.49 1.04
CA ARG A 81 -10.55 -5.75 1.49
C ARG A 81 -12.02 -5.46 1.74
N VAL A 82 -12.89 -6.18 1.03
CA VAL A 82 -14.33 -6.15 1.30
C VAL A 82 -14.54 -7.02 2.53
N GLU A 83 -15.04 -6.41 3.61
CA GLU A 83 -15.47 -7.11 4.82
C GLU A 83 -16.84 -7.76 4.63
#